data_AF-A0A3C0MY02-F1
#
_entry.id   AF-A0A3C0MY02-F1
#
_cell.length_a   1.000
_cell.length_b   1.000
_cell.length_c   1.000
_cell.angle_alpha   90.00
_cell.angle_beta   90.00
_cell.angle_gamma   90.00
#
_symmetry.space_group_name_H-M   'P 1'
#
loop_
_entity.id
_entity.type
_entity.pdbx_description
1 polymer ?
#
loop_
_entity_poly.entity_id
_entity_poly.type
_entity_poly.pdbx_seq_one_letter_code
_entity_poly.pdbx_strand_id
1 'polypeptide(L)'
;MTEVREQKSKNREQGAGKQRNIKINKPVLSFLGFFFLIFFCLPSSVLCPLLSIVYAQEAPLEAVVESADLGKLSEEYFGRDDHDGFYEYLKNISEPGAEVYYYLALCRQKTIEYWEETKNWEGIYDKADAYKKEIVADLRSAEGVVKDDPGLLLKIKYLKWLRAKGDNQELAPGLFNDLINTAKDASAAGVPPEAVKNIADELAVLEDKFLSRRLYEVYAAGLIASDLPADGLKAEADKFLKDNNVYLAKALFEVYLDKVSGDKDLWARQAVKIADLFAHQGGSEAIAPVYAEDMYKKAYALAGLAAFDGDSQYRRAFNLERIKEYKDAAERYKELLLNYAGYGRKAAVNFRLGVISAYALKDIGAAVEYFLKAKDDEAPGHLSLPALYQIGLLDQYNGLTDKAAESYGSCIDTAKGLGLDVENNEICRKCADRLNEIEEKKELKYALKLFLDGVFRPEAVAGVQEAASLDVDLTAHPARQEKGKPIRFIVTTSNPQTGCMTPVYAYEWSGETGTIANIPNSPELTTDYSTIGIKVVNIAVVGPGGLEGSAFDMVEVVEK
;
A
#
# COMPACT_ATOMS: atom_id res chain seq x y z
N MET A 1 17.82 -33.24 -50.96
CA MET A 1 18.64 -32.00 -50.86
C MET A 1 18.88 -31.53 -52.28
N THR A 2 18.93 -30.21 -52.48
CA THR A 2 19.08 -29.53 -53.79
C THR A 2 17.79 -29.30 -54.61
N GLU A 3 16.70 -28.79 -54.01
CA GLU A 3 15.64 -28.11 -54.81
C GLU A 3 14.71 -27.14 -54.03
N VAL A 4 15.12 -26.65 -52.85
CA VAL A 4 14.30 -25.70 -52.06
C VAL A 4 15.06 -24.40 -51.70
N ARG A 5 16.21 -24.16 -52.32
CA ARG A 5 17.02 -22.94 -52.07
C ARG A 5 16.87 -21.83 -53.11
N GLU A 6 16.03 -22.00 -54.13
CA GLU A 6 15.90 -21.01 -55.22
C GLU A 6 14.58 -20.21 -55.24
N GLN A 7 13.77 -20.30 -54.18
CA GLN A 7 12.50 -19.56 -54.06
C GLN A 7 12.49 -18.47 -52.97
N LYS A 8 13.60 -18.25 -52.26
CA LYS A 8 13.72 -17.21 -51.21
C LYS A 8 14.49 -15.94 -51.62
N SER A 9 14.97 -15.83 -52.86
CA SER A 9 15.71 -14.64 -53.32
C SER A 9 14.92 -13.63 -54.17
N LYS A 10 13.63 -13.89 -54.48
CA LYS A 10 12.83 -13.02 -55.37
C LYS A 10 11.70 -12.18 -54.75
N ASN A 11 11.47 -12.26 -53.44
CA ASN A 11 10.46 -11.40 -52.77
C ASN A 11 11.07 -10.36 -51.81
N ARG A 12 12.35 -10.02 -51.96
CA ARG A 12 13.04 -8.99 -51.17
C ARG A 12 13.14 -7.61 -51.84
N GLU A 13 12.55 -7.44 -53.02
CA GLU A 13 12.55 -6.18 -53.77
C GLU A 13 11.13 -5.82 -54.23
N GLN A 14 10.29 -5.37 -53.30
CA GLN A 14 9.10 -4.57 -53.61
C GLN A 14 8.56 -4.00 -52.30
N GLY A 15 8.70 -2.69 -52.11
CA GLY A 15 8.17 -2.00 -50.93
C GLY A 15 9.00 -0.83 -50.38
N ALA A 16 9.99 -0.32 -51.11
CA ALA A 16 10.57 0.99 -50.85
C ALA A 16 9.71 2.08 -51.51
N GLY A 17 9.04 2.93 -50.71
CA GLY A 17 8.50 4.20 -51.21
C GLY A 17 7.23 4.71 -50.54
N LYS A 18 7.40 5.56 -49.51
CA LYS A 18 6.69 6.83 -49.24
C LYS A 18 6.66 7.12 -47.73
N GLN A 19 7.71 7.79 -47.23
CA GLN A 19 7.60 8.55 -45.99
C GLN A 19 6.76 9.81 -46.28
N ARG A 20 5.57 9.88 -45.67
CA ARG A 20 4.74 11.08 -45.65
C ARG A 20 5.32 12.05 -44.62
N ASN A 21 5.72 13.22 -45.09
CA ASN A 21 5.96 14.40 -44.26
C ASN A 21 4.67 14.76 -43.52
N ILE A 22 4.64 14.57 -42.21
CA ILE A 22 3.64 15.19 -41.32
C ILE A 22 4.37 16.34 -40.62
N LYS A 23 4.09 17.57 -41.07
CA LYS A 23 4.39 18.80 -40.34
C LYS A 23 3.51 18.84 -39.10
N ILE A 24 4.10 18.79 -37.92
CA ILE A 24 3.42 19.14 -36.68
C ILE A 24 3.83 20.58 -36.34
N ASN A 25 2.87 21.49 -36.46
CA ASN A 25 2.96 22.88 -36.04
C ASN A 25 3.12 22.95 -34.51
N LYS A 26 4.14 23.65 -34.03
CA LYS A 26 4.20 24.16 -32.65
C LYS A 26 3.61 25.57 -32.64
N PRO A 27 2.69 25.92 -31.73
CA PRO A 27 2.36 27.32 -31.51
C PRO A 27 3.45 27.97 -30.66
N VAL A 28 4.02 29.03 -31.21
CA VAL A 28 4.76 30.07 -30.50
C VAL A 28 3.73 30.99 -29.87
N LEU A 29 3.70 31.10 -28.54
CA LEU A 29 3.10 32.27 -27.89
C LEU A 29 4.19 33.02 -27.14
N SER A 30 4.67 34.06 -27.82
CA SER A 30 5.27 35.23 -27.23
C SER A 30 4.13 36.16 -26.83
N PHE A 31 4.08 36.61 -25.58
CA PHE A 31 3.34 37.82 -25.23
C PHE A 31 4.16 38.59 -24.18
N LEU A 32 4.84 39.61 -24.70
CA LEU A 32 5.56 40.62 -23.96
C LEU A 32 4.80 41.93 -24.12
N GLY A 33 4.61 42.64 -23.01
CA GLY A 33 4.18 44.04 -22.96
C GLY A 33 2.66 44.25 -23.01
N PHE A 34 2.07 45.32 -22.46
CA PHE A 34 2.55 46.49 -21.74
C PHE A 34 1.25 47.30 -21.50
N PHE A 35 1.00 47.85 -20.29
CA PHE A 35 0.44 49.20 -20.06
C PHE A 35 -0.26 49.39 -18.68
N PHE A 36 0.21 50.44 -18.00
CA PHE A 36 -0.47 51.39 -17.11
C PHE A 36 -0.93 50.94 -15.71
N LEU A 37 -0.30 51.35 -14.59
CA LEU A 37 0.04 52.70 -14.07
C LEU A 37 -1.20 53.50 -13.64
N ILE A 38 -1.56 53.42 -12.36
CA ILE A 38 -2.18 54.50 -11.57
C ILE A 38 -1.63 54.46 -10.12
N PHE A 39 -1.41 55.67 -9.63
CA PHE A 39 -0.64 56.20 -8.51
C PHE A 39 -1.42 56.27 -7.18
N PHE A 40 -0.71 56.73 -6.12
CA PHE A 40 -1.11 57.17 -4.75
C PHE A 40 -1.09 56.06 -3.66
N CYS A 41 -0.43 56.19 -2.49
CA CYS A 41 0.28 57.30 -1.86
C CYS A 41 1.09 56.87 -0.59
N LEU A 42 2.25 57.54 -0.37
CA LEU A 42 2.95 57.85 0.91
C LEU A 42 3.74 56.76 1.70
N PRO A 43 4.79 57.14 2.48
CA PRO A 43 5.86 58.12 2.23
C PRO A 43 7.29 57.67 2.61
N SER A 44 8.26 58.17 1.83
CA SER A 44 9.53 58.80 2.21
C SER A 44 10.24 58.49 3.54
N SER A 45 11.30 57.66 3.48
CA SER A 45 12.61 57.77 4.17
C SER A 45 13.27 56.38 4.05
N VAL A 46 14.42 56.16 3.43
CA VAL A 46 15.72 56.81 3.57
C VAL A 46 16.49 56.60 2.26
N LEU A 47 17.05 57.70 1.73
CA LEU A 47 17.94 57.69 0.57
C LEU A 47 19.25 56.98 0.89
N CYS A 48 19.67 56.14 -0.08
CA CYS A 48 21.05 55.69 -0.28
C CYS A 48 22.01 56.90 -0.34
N PRO A 49 23.32 56.68 -0.14
CA PRO A 49 24.11 56.63 -1.36
C PRO A 49 25.04 55.42 -1.44
N LEU A 50 24.84 54.67 -2.52
CA LEU A 50 25.88 53.99 -3.28
C LEU A 50 26.98 54.99 -3.63
N LEU A 51 28.10 54.95 -2.90
CA LEU A 51 29.40 55.47 -3.30
C LEU A 51 30.51 54.97 -2.36
N SER A 52 30.64 53.64 -2.24
CA SER A 52 31.79 52.97 -1.61
C SER A 52 32.02 51.59 -2.22
N ILE A 53 32.16 51.52 -3.55
CA ILE A 53 32.99 50.47 -4.17
C ILE A 53 34.31 51.17 -4.46
N VAL A 54 35.41 50.56 -3.99
CA VAL A 54 36.84 50.93 -4.06
C VAL A 54 37.41 51.22 -2.66
N TYR A 55 38.22 50.26 -2.19
CA TYR A 55 38.91 50.15 -0.90
C TYR A 55 38.07 49.69 0.32
N ALA A 56 37.79 48.39 0.37
CA ALA A 56 37.80 47.64 1.63
C ALA A 56 39.01 46.69 1.58
N GLN A 57 40.00 47.06 2.38
CA GLN A 57 41.26 46.41 2.65
C GLN A 57 41.09 44.91 2.96
N GLU A 58 42.00 44.09 2.42
CA GLU A 58 42.40 42.82 3.02
C GLU A 58 42.81 43.10 4.48
N ALA A 59 41.93 42.76 5.41
CA ALA A 59 42.31 42.57 6.80
C ALA A 59 42.74 41.10 6.95
N PRO A 60 43.92 40.80 7.51
CA PRO A 60 44.26 39.43 7.81
C PRO A 60 43.25 38.91 8.83
N LEU A 61 42.59 37.81 8.49
CA LEU A 61 41.71 37.08 9.37
C LEU A 61 42.56 36.38 10.44
N GLU A 62 43.12 37.13 11.39
CA GLU A 62 43.61 36.57 12.65
C GLU A 62 42.37 36.25 13.49
N ALA A 63 41.74 35.12 13.16
CA ALA A 63 40.59 34.61 13.87
C ALA A 63 41.04 34.07 15.23
N VAL A 64 40.65 34.78 16.28
CA VAL A 64 40.43 34.20 17.61
C VAL A 64 39.29 33.18 17.44
N VAL A 65 39.64 31.91 17.27
CA VAL A 65 38.68 30.79 17.20
C VAL A 65 38.22 30.49 18.62
N GLU A 66 37.30 31.29 19.15
CA GLU A 66 36.52 30.92 20.34
C GLU A 66 35.23 30.21 19.88
N SER A 67 35.23 28.89 20.05
CA SER A 67 34.11 27.93 20.01
C SER A 67 32.92 28.31 19.10
N ALA A 68 33.15 28.47 17.80
CA ALA A 68 32.06 28.49 16.83
C ALA A 68 31.43 27.09 16.75
N ASP A 69 30.11 27.03 16.89
CA ASP A 69 29.32 25.82 16.65
C ASP A 69 29.40 25.48 15.16
N LEU A 70 30.30 24.55 14.80
CA LEU A 70 30.58 24.17 13.41
C LEU A 70 29.33 23.63 12.71
N GLY A 71 28.39 23.06 13.45
CA GLY A 71 27.08 22.66 12.95
C GLY A 71 26.29 23.82 12.37
N LYS A 72 26.06 24.87 13.17
CA LYS A 72 25.35 26.08 12.70
C LYS A 72 26.09 26.78 11.58
N LEU A 73 27.41 26.87 11.68
CA LEU A 73 28.21 27.51 10.64
C LEU A 73 28.08 26.74 9.32
N SER A 74 28.09 25.41 9.36
CA SER A 74 27.89 24.59 8.16
C SER A 74 26.52 24.83 7.51
N GLU A 75 25.45 24.99 8.30
CA GLU A 75 24.10 25.29 7.78
C GLU A 75 24.06 26.64 7.06
N GLU A 76 24.75 27.67 7.58
CA GLU A 76 24.81 28.98 6.94
C GLU A 76 25.52 28.97 5.59
N TYR A 77 26.65 28.26 5.51
CA TYR A 77 27.42 28.14 4.27
C TYR A 77 26.69 27.25 3.25
N PHE A 78 26.18 26.11 3.68
CA PHE A 78 25.44 25.20 2.80
C PHE A 78 24.14 25.81 2.30
N GLY A 79 23.46 26.64 3.10
CA GLY A 79 22.26 27.38 2.66
C GLY A 79 22.54 28.46 1.60
N ARG A 80 23.82 28.80 1.36
CA ARG A 80 24.25 29.74 0.30
C ARG A 80 25.00 29.05 -0.85
N ASP A 81 25.04 27.72 -0.86
CA ASP A 81 25.85 26.89 -1.77
C ASP A 81 27.36 27.21 -1.71
N ASP A 82 27.85 27.83 -0.63
CA ASP A 82 29.26 28.23 -0.47
C ASP A 82 30.09 27.13 0.21
N HIS A 83 30.16 25.96 -0.45
CA HIS A 83 30.89 24.81 0.09
C HIS A 83 32.41 25.04 0.14
N ASP A 84 32.97 25.73 -0.85
CA ASP A 84 34.42 26.02 -0.92
C ASP A 84 34.83 27.07 0.13
N GLY A 85 33.99 28.09 0.39
CA GLY A 85 34.25 29.06 1.45
C GLY A 85 34.29 28.42 2.84
N PHE A 86 33.38 27.48 3.12
CA PHE A 86 33.42 26.73 4.38
C PHE A 86 34.64 25.79 4.47
N TYR A 87 35.00 25.13 3.36
CA TYR A 87 36.19 24.28 3.31
C TYR A 87 37.49 25.07 3.59
N GLU A 88 37.66 26.24 2.99
CA GLU A 88 38.84 27.09 3.25
C GLU A 88 38.84 27.65 4.67
N TYR A 89 37.67 27.99 5.24
CA TYR A 89 37.56 28.34 6.66
C TYR A 89 38.09 27.21 7.55
N LEU A 90 37.65 25.97 7.33
CA LEU A 90 38.04 24.80 8.13
C LEU A 90 39.54 24.48 8.03
N LYS A 91 40.14 24.67 6.84
CA LYS A 91 41.58 24.43 6.63
C LYS A 91 42.50 25.38 7.39
N ASN A 92 42.01 26.56 7.75
CA ASN A 92 42.78 27.55 8.48
C ASN A 92 42.77 27.31 10.01
N ILE A 93 42.10 26.28 10.50
CA ILE A 93 42.11 25.89 11.91
C ILE A 93 43.43 25.16 12.20
N SER A 94 44.26 25.73 13.09
CA SER A 94 45.62 25.27 13.37
C SER A 94 45.69 23.91 14.08
N GLU A 95 44.67 23.55 14.86
CA GLU A 95 44.57 22.28 15.59
C GLU A 95 43.23 21.61 15.25
N PRO A 96 43.11 20.95 14.09
CA PRO A 96 41.86 20.35 13.65
C PRO A 96 41.48 19.16 14.55
N GLY A 97 40.35 19.29 15.23
CA GLY A 97 39.69 18.18 15.93
C GLY A 97 38.95 17.24 14.98
N ALA A 98 38.38 16.16 15.51
CA ALA A 98 37.61 15.19 14.72
C ALA A 98 36.44 15.83 13.95
N GLU A 99 35.78 16.83 14.54
CA GLU A 99 34.67 17.54 13.93
C GLU A 99 35.10 18.35 12.70
N VAL A 100 36.27 19.01 12.75
CA VAL A 100 36.84 19.75 11.62
C VAL A 100 37.10 18.80 10.45
N TYR A 101 37.73 17.66 10.70
CA TYR A 101 37.97 16.65 9.65
C TYR A 101 36.67 16.07 9.09
N TYR A 102 35.66 15.83 9.93
CA TYR A 102 34.34 15.39 9.46
C TYR A 102 33.72 16.44 8.52
N TYR A 103 33.74 17.72 8.88
CA TYR A 103 33.17 18.77 8.05
C TYR A 103 33.98 19.03 6.77
N LEU A 104 35.31 18.89 6.78
CA LEU A 104 36.12 18.93 5.55
C LEU A 104 35.66 17.86 4.55
N ALA A 105 35.46 16.63 5.02
CA ALA A 105 34.93 15.54 4.21
C ALA A 105 33.50 15.81 3.72
N LEU A 106 32.62 16.29 4.62
CA LEU A 106 31.23 16.61 4.28
C LEU A 106 31.14 17.71 3.22
N CYS A 107 31.95 18.77 3.32
CA CYS A 107 32.02 19.84 2.32
C CYS A 107 32.33 19.28 0.95
N ARG A 108 33.38 18.46 0.83
CA ARG A 108 33.76 17.85 -0.45
C ARG A 108 32.69 16.93 -1.00
N GLN A 109 32.03 16.16 -0.15
CA GLN A 109 30.90 15.32 -0.56
C GLN A 109 29.76 16.18 -1.11
N LYS A 110 29.37 17.25 -0.40
CA LYS A 110 28.30 18.17 -0.82
C LYS A 110 28.66 18.92 -2.10
N THR A 111 29.92 19.30 -2.30
CA THR A 111 30.37 19.90 -3.57
C THR A 111 30.18 18.94 -4.74
N ILE A 112 30.52 17.65 -4.58
CA ILE A 112 30.30 16.64 -5.63
C ILE A 112 28.80 16.48 -5.90
N GLU A 113 27.98 16.34 -4.87
CA GLU A 113 26.51 16.22 -5.00
C GLU A 113 25.92 17.44 -5.75
N TYR A 114 26.32 18.65 -5.37
CA TYR A 114 25.89 19.89 -6.03
C TYR A 114 26.30 19.92 -7.51
N TRP A 115 27.51 19.47 -7.85
CA TRP A 115 27.94 19.37 -9.25
C TRP A 115 27.14 18.35 -10.05
N GLU A 116 26.77 17.22 -9.45
CA GLU A 116 25.90 16.21 -10.08
C GLU A 116 24.50 16.79 -10.34
N GLU A 117 23.92 17.47 -9.36
CA GLU A 117 22.59 18.10 -9.45
C GLU A 117 22.55 19.22 -10.51
N THR A 118 23.58 20.09 -10.52
CA THR A 118 23.70 21.20 -11.48
C THR A 118 24.27 20.80 -12.83
N LYS A 119 24.64 19.52 -13.02
CA LYS A 119 25.27 18.97 -14.23
C LYS A 119 26.57 19.68 -14.59
N ASN A 120 27.34 20.10 -13.59
CA ASN A 120 28.68 20.64 -13.76
C ASN A 120 29.68 19.51 -14.03
N TRP A 121 29.66 18.99 -15.25
CA TRP A 121 30.49 17.85 -15.65
C TRP A 121 31.99 18.15 -15.64
N GLU A 122 32.39 19.40 -15.88
CA GLU A 122 33.79 19.82 -15.81
C GLU A 122 34.34 19.61 -14.39
N GLY A 123 33.61 20.07 -13.37
CA GLY A 123 33.96 19.80 -11.96
C GLY A 123 34.02 18.31 -11.63
N ILE A 124 33.05 17.53 -12.13
CA ILE A 124 33.02 16.08 -11.90
C ILE A 124 34.22 15.37 -12.53
N TYR A 125 34.52 15.63 -13.81
CA TYR A 125 35.60 14.93 -14.49
C TYR A 125 36.98 15.39 -14.06
N ASP A 126 37.16 16.68 -13.75
CA ASP A 126 38.47 17.23 -13.46
C ASP A 126 38.87 17.09 -11.99
N LYS A 127 37.90 17.11 -11.06
CA LYS A 127 38.19 17.24 -9.62
C LYS A 127 37.58 16.18 -8.73
N ALA A 128 36.53 15.47 -9.15
CA ALA A 128 35.83 14.54 -8.25
C ALA A 128 36.77 13.46 -7.69
N ASP A 129 37.64 12.87 -8.50
CA ASP A 129 38.58 11.83 -8.02
C ASP A 129 39.58 12.34 -6.97
N ALA A 130 39.98 13.61 -7.06
CA ALA A 130 40.81 14.24 -6.03
C ALA A 130 40.00 14.43 -4.74
N TYR A 131 38.79 14.99 -4.85
CA TYR A 131 37.91 15.23 -3.70
C TYR A 131 37.48 13.92 -3.02
N LYS A 132 37.27 12.84 -3.78
CA LYS A 132 37.01 11.50 -3.23
C LYS A 132 38.16 11.00 -2.35
N LYS A 133 39.42 11.24 -2.76
CA LYS A 133 40.60 10.87 -1.97
C LYS A 133 40.72 11.73 -0.71
N GLU A 134 40.41 13.04 -0.81
CA GLU A 134 40.34 13.96 0.33
C GLU A 134 39.29 13.47 1.35
N ILE A 135 38.06 13.17 0.90
CA ILE A 135 36.99 12.63 1.77
C ILE A 135 37.47 11.39 2.53
N VAL A 136 38.09 10.42 1.86
CA VAL A 136 38.58 9.19 2.51
C VAL A 136 39.70 9.50 3.52
N ALA A 137 40.61 10.42 3.19
CA ALA A 137 41.70 10.82 4.08
C ALA A 137 41.18 11.54 5.33
N ASP A 138 40.26 12.49 5.15
CA ASP A 138 39.68 13.28 6.22
C ASP A 138 38.80 12.43 7.13
N LEU A 139 37.98 11.51 6.58
CA LEU A 139 37.21 10.57 7.39
C LEU A 139 38.10 9.62 8.21
N ARG A 140 39.23 9.17 7.65
CA ARG A 140 40.20 8.35 8.40
C ARG A 140 40.84 9.16 9.53
N SER A 141 41.18 10.42 9.29
CA SER A 141 41.68 11.33 10.32
C SER A 141 40.64 11.53 11.41
N ALA A 142 39.40 11.90 11.05
CA ALA A 142 38.30 12.10 11.99
C ALA A 142 38.07 10.88 12.89
N GLU A 143 38.00 9.69 12.30
CA GLU A 143 37.83 8.41 13.02
C GLU A 143 39.02 8.09 13.94
N GLY A 144 40.24 8.50 13.59
CA GLY A 144 41.44 8.28 14.40
C GLY A 144 41.54 9.19 15.63
N VAL A 145 40.86 10.33 15.64
CA VAL A 145 40.92 11.31 16.74
C VAL A 145 39.64 11.35 17.59
N VAL A 146 38.50 10.85 17.09
CA VAL A 146 37.25 10.79 17.87
C VAL A 146 37.39 9.77 19.03
N LYS A 147 37.20 10.22 20.27
CA LYS A 147 37.36 9.37 21.47
C LYS A 147 36.14 9.34 22.37
N ASP A 148 35.46 10.48 22.52
CA ASP A 148 34.36 10.65 23.49
C ASP A 148 33.10 11.28 22.87
N ASP A 149 32.93 11.16 21.55
CA ASP A 149 31.72 11.61 20.85
C ASP A 149 31.15 10.48 19.95
N PRO A 150 30.30 9.62 20.52
CA PRO A 150 29.65 8.55 19.78
C PRO A 150 28.70 9.07 18.69
N GLY A 151 28.16 10.28 18.85
CA GLY A 151 27.28 10.92 17.87
C GLY A 151 28.05 11.36 16.61
N LEU A 152 29.22 11.96 16.80
CA LEU A 152 30.12 12.30 15.70
C LEU A 152 30.69 11.04 15.03
N LEU A 153 31.07 10.02 15.81
CA LEU A 153 31.53 8.74 15.24
C LEU A 153 30.45 8.11 14.36
N LEU A 154 29.19 8.16 14.78
CA LEU A 154 28.06 7.68 13.98
C LEU A 154 27.95 8.41 12.64
N LYS A 155 28.06 9.75 12.63
CA LYS A 155 28.05 10.56 11.39
C LYS A 155 29.24 10.22 10.47
N ILE A 156 30.44 10.05 11.04
CA ILE A 156 31.65 9.66 10.30
C ILE A 156 31.44 8.30 9.60
N LYS A 157 30.92 7.30 10.32
CA LYS A 157 30.67 5.96 9.77
C LYS A 157 29.62 5.99 8.66
N TYR A 158 28.58 6.80 8.82
CA TYR A 158 27.56 6.98 7.79
C TYR A 158 28.13 7.57 6.50
N LEU A 159 28.87 8.67 6.61
CA LEU A 159 29.49 9.32 5.43
C LEU A 159 30.50 8.39 4.74
N LYS A 160 31.24 7.59 5.51
CA LYS A 160 32.16 6.56 4.99
C LYS A 160 31.43 5.47 4.21
N TRP A 161 30.29 5.00 4.72
CA TRP A 161 29.43 4.05 4.00
C TRP A 161 28.84 4.67 2.74
N LEU A 162 28.31 5.89 2.81
CA LEU A 162 27.68 6.58 1.68
C LEU A 162 28.66 6.72 0.50
N ARG A 163 29.91 7.08 0.80
CA ARG A 163 30.99 7.14 -0.19
C ARG A 163 31.31 5.76 -0.79
N ALA A 164 31.43 4.74 0.04
CA ALA A 164 31.72 3.38 -0.42
C ALA A 164 30.60 2.80 -1.30
N LYS A 165 29.33 3.09 -1.00
CA LYS A 165 28.20 2.68 -1.85
C LYS A 165 28.34 3.19 -3.29
N GLY A 166 28.81 4.43 -3.46
CA GLY A 166 29.01 5.04 -4.78
C GLY A 166 30.25 4.55 -5.53
N ASP A 167 31.38 4.36 -4.84
CA ASP A 167 32.67 4.08 -5.49
C ASP A 167 33.12 2.61 -5.41
N ASN A 168 32.72 1.87 -4.38
CA ASN A 168 33.20 0.52 -4.10
C ASN A 168 32.10 -0.34 -3.45
N GLN A 169 31.23 -0.87 -4.29
CA GLN A 169 30.08 -1.68 -3.88
C GLN A 169 30.48 -2.96 -3.12
N GLU A 170 31.70 -3.47 -3.28
CA GLU A 170 32.18 -4.64 -2.54
C GLU A 170 32.48 -4.32 -1.06
N LEU A 171 32.93 -3.10 -0.75
CA LEU A 171 33.22 -2.66 0.62
C LEU A 171 31.99 -2.15 1.37
N ALA A 172 30.97 -1.67 0.64
CA ALA A 172 29.80 -1.03 1.23
C ALA A 172 29.04 -1.91 2.26
N PRO A 173 28.81 -3.23 2.04
CA PRO A 173 28.10 -4.06 3.03
C PRO A 173 28.82 -4.17 4.38
N GLY A 174 30.15 -4.25 4.35
CA GLY A 174 30.97 -4.30 5.58
C GLY A 174 30.87 -3.01 6.37
N LEU A 175 31.04 -1.87 5.68
CA LEU A 175 30.91 -0.54 6.29
C LEU A 175 29.51 -0.25 6.81
N PHE A 176 28.47 -0.81 6.18
CA PHE A 176 27.10 -0.70 6.68
C PHE A 176 26.91 -1.45 8.00
N ASN A 177 27.47 -2.65 8.13
CA ASN A 177 27.41 -3.39 9.39
C ASN A 177 28.17 -2.64 10.51
N ASP A 178 29.30 -2.02 10.18
CA ASP A 178 30.02 -1.15 11.10
C ASP A 178 29.16 0.05 11.53
N LEU A 179 28.44 0.67 10.60
CA LEU A 179 27.48 1.75 10.90
C LEU A 179 26.38 1.28 11.85
N ILE A 180 25.79 0.11 11.61
CA ILE A 180 24.75 -0.47 12.48
C ILE A 180 25.28 -0.71 13.90
N ASN A 181 26.48 -1.30 14.03
CA ASN A 181 27.08 -1.53 15.33
C ASN A 181 27.39 -0.21 16.04
N THR A 182 27.92 0.77 15.32
CA THR A 182 28.18 2.11 15.85
C THR A 182 26.89 2.79 16.32
N ALA A 183 25.79 2.63 15.59
CA ALA A 183 24.49 3.17 15.99
C ALA A 183 23.98 2.54 17.30
N LYS A 184 24.18 1.23 17.48
CA LYS A 184 23.84 0.54 18.74
C LYS A 184 24.69 1.03 19.89
N ASP A 185 26.00 1.14 19.68
CA ASP A 185 26.93 1.62 20.69
C ASP A 185 26.64 3.09 21.07
N ALA A 186 26.35 3.93 20.09
CA ALA A 186 25.93 5.32 20.30
C ALA A 186 24.63 5.41 21.10
N SER A 187 23.63 4.59 20.77
CA SER A 187 22.37 4.52 21.53
C SER A 187 22.61 4.06 22.97
N ALA A 188 23.47 3.07 23.20
CA ALA A 188 23.83 2.61 24.54
C ALA A 188 24.63 3.66 25.34
N ALA A 189 25.38 4.52 24.66
CA ALA A 189 26.10 5.65 25.24
C ALA A 189 25.22 6.89 25.51
N GLY A 190 23.90 6.80 25.27
CA GLY A 190 22.96 7.89 25.55
C GLY A 190 22.87 8.96 24.46
N VAL A 191 23.38 8.69 23.26
CA VAL A 191 23.13 9.57 22.10
C VAL A 191 21.63 9.60 21.80
N PRO A 192 21.03 10.78 21.55
CA PRO A 192 19.61 10.89 21.24
C PRO A 192 19.20 9.97 20.07
N PRO A 193 18.15 9.16 20.21
CA PRO A 193 17.69 8.26 19.14
C PRO A 193 17.47 8.97 17.80
N GLU A 194 17.09 10.25 17.82
CA GLU A 194 16.89 11.10 16.64
C GLU A 194 18.12 11.11 15.72
N ALA A 195 19.34 11.00 16.25
CA ALA A 195 20.55 10.93 15.44
C ALA A 195 20.57 9.68 14.54
N VAL A 196 20.10 8.54 15.04
CA VAL A 196 19.96 7.30 14.27
C VAL A 196 18.79 7.39 13.29
N LYS A 197 17.69 8.01 13.71
CA LYS A 197 16.50 8.21 12.86
C LYS A 197 16.82 9.06 11.63
N ASN A 198 17.53 10.17 11.80
CA ASN A 198 17.86 11.07 10.69
C ASN A 198 18.65 10.34 9.60
N ILE A 199 19.61 9.50 9.99
CA ILE A 199 20.35 8.66 9.04
C ILE A 199 19.43 7.64 8.37
N ALA A 200 18.54 7.00 9.12
CA ALA A 200 17.57 6.06 8.55
C ALA A 200 16.61 6.73 7.54
N ASP A 201 16.15 7.95 7.84
CA ASP A 201 15.31 8.76 6.95
C ASP A 201 16.04 9.10 5.65
N GLU A 202 17.30 9.54 5.74
CA GLU A 202 18.14 9.80 4.56
C GLU A 202 18.31 8.54 3.68
N LEU A 203 18.55 7.38 4.30
CA LEU A 203 18.62 6.10 3.57
C LEU A 203 17.31 5.71 2.90
N ALA A 204 16.18 6.02 3.53
CA ALA A 204 14.87 5.75 2.96
C ALA A 204 14.61 6.58 1.71
N VAL A 205 15.09 7.83 1.67
CA VAL A 205 15.04 8.71 0.48
C VAL A 205 15.92 8.18 -0.64
N LEU A 206 17.09 7.61 -0.32
CA LEU A 206 17.98 6.95 -1.28
C LEU A 206 17.47 5.58 -1.79
N GLU A 207 16.18 5.28 -1.59
CA GLU A 207 15.45 4.06 -1.96
C GLU A 207 15.99 2.75 -1.36
N ASP A 208 16.86 2.83 -0.35
CA ASP A 208 17.50 1.66 0.29
C ASP A 208 16.67 1.14 1.48
N LYS A 209 15.42 0.75 1.20
CA LYS A 209 14.38 0.41 2.22
C LYS A 209 14.80 -0.69 3.21
N PHE A 210 15.63 -1.64 2.78
CA PHE A 210 16.12 -2.70 3.66
C PHE A 210 17.18 -2.20 4.65
N LEU A 211 18.03 -1.26 4.22
CA LEU A 211 19.08 -0.69 5.05
C LEU A 211 18.50 0.31 6.04
N SER A 212 17.60 1.18 5.58
CA SER A 212 16.90 2.11 6.47
C SER A 212 16.16 1.36 7.59
N ARG A 213 15.51 0.23 7.27
CA ARG A 213 14.85 -0.63 8.27
C ARG A 213 15.78 -1.09 9.40
N ARG A 214 17.04 -1.44 9.11
CA ARG A 214 17.99 -1.89 10.13
C ARG A 214 18.42 -0.77 11.08
N LEU A 215 18.55 0.47 10.60
CA LEU A 215 18.80 1.63 11.48
C LEU A 215 17.55 2.03 12.26
N TYR A 216 16.39 1.95 11.63
CA TYR A 216 15.10 2.13 12.28
C TYR A 216 14.89 1.16 13.44
N GLU A 217 15.37 -0.09 13.36
CA GLU A 217 15.37 -1.04 14.48
C GLU A 217 16.23 -0.56 15.65
N VAL A 218 17.41 0.00 15.36
CA VAL A 218 18.28 0.58 16.40
C VAL A 218 17.61 1.82 17.02
N TYR A 219 16.99 2.67 16.22
CA TYR A 219 16.22 3.81 16.70
C TYR A 219 15.07 3.38 17.64
N ALA A 220 14.27 2.39 17.23
CA ALA A 220 13.18 1.87 18.04
C ALA A 220 13.70 1.28 19.36
N ALA A 221 14.80 0.52 19.34
CA ALA A 221 15.46 0.03 20.56
C ALA A 221 15.91 1.18 21.47
N GLY A 222 16.45 2.27 20.89
CA GLY A 222 16.82 3.48 21.62
C GLY A 222 15.62 4.18 22.28
N LEU A 223 14.48 4.30 21.58
CA LEU A 223 13.24 4.83 22.15
C LEU A 223 12.68 3.98 23.30
N ILE A 224 12.79 2.65 23.17
CA ILE A 224 12.37 1.73 24.22
C ILE A 224 13.23 1.92 25.48
N ALA A 225 14.54 2.13 25.28
CA ALA A 225 15.51 2.36 26.35
C ALA A 225 15.42 3.77 26.97
N SER A 226 14.90 4.78 26.26
CA SER A 226 14.91 6.19 26.71
C SER A 226 13.82 6.56 27.72
N ASP A 227 13.19 5.59 28.38
CA ASP A 227 12.08 5.78 29.33
C ASP A 227 10.90 6.62 28.79
N LEU A 228 10.74 6.71 27.47
CA LEU A 228 9.67 7.49 26.83
C LEU A 228 8.30 7.11 27.41
N PRO A 229 7.45 8.07 27.80
CA PRO A 229 6.12 7.77 28.33
C PRO A 229 5.27 7.08 27.26
N ALA A 230 4.29 6.28 27.71
CA ALA A 230 3.44 5.48 26.82
C ALA A 230 2.80 6.33 25.70
N ASP A 231 2.27 7.51 26.02
CA ASP A 231 1.66 8.39 25.01
C ASP A 231 2.67 8.90 23.96
N GLY A 232 3.94 9.07 24.35
CA GLY A 232 5.03 9.41 23.44
C GLY A 232 5.33 8.28 22.45
N LEU A 233 5.38 7.03 22.94
CA LEU A 233 5.56 5.85 22.08
C LEU A 233 4.41 5.70 21.08
N LYS A 234 3.18 5.91 21.54
CA LYS A 234 1.99 5.86 20.68
C LYS A 234 2.06 6.94 19.58
N ALA A 235 2.44 8.17 19.92
CA ALA A 235 2.55 9.26 18.97
C ALA A 235 3.61 8.99 17.89
N GLU A 236 4.76 8.43 18.26
CA GLU A 236 5.79 8.03 17.29
C GLU A 236 5.33 6.85 16.43
N ALA A 237 4.64 5.86 17.00
CA ALA A 237 4.05 4.75 16.24
C ALA A 237 3.04 5.26 15.19
N ASP A 238 2.17 6.20 15.58
CA ASP A 238 1.20 6.85 14.68
C ASP A 238 1.92 7.63 13.55
N LYS A 239 3.07 8.25 13.83
CA LYS A 239 3.89 8.95 12.83
C LYS A 239 4.50 7.98 11.82
N PHE A 240 5.13 6.90 12.29
CA PHE A 240 5.67 5.88 11.37
C PHE A 240 4.60 5.22 10.51
N LEU A 241 3.39 5.05 11.04
CA LEU A 241 2.28 4.54 10.25
C LEU A 241 1.91 5.49 9.11
N LYS A 242 1.86 6.80 9.37
CA LYS A 242 1.61 7.84 8.35
C LYS A 242 2.72 7.91 7.30
N ASP A 243 3.96 7.68 7.71
CA ASP A 243 5.13 7.63 6.83
C ASP A 243 5.23 6.27 6.08
N ASN A 244 4.20 5.42 6.16
CA ASN A 244 4.13 4.09 5.57
C ASN A 244 5.23 3.11 6.06
N ASN A 245 5.83 3.38 7.22
CA ASN A 245 6.76 2.49 7.90
C ASN A 245 6.01 1.57 8.87
N VAL A 246 5.24 0.66 8.26
CA VAL A 246 4.35 -0.30 8.93
C VAL A 246 5.08 -1.15 9.98
N TYR A 247 6.33 -1.53 9.69
CA TYR A 247 7.10 -2.39 10.58
C TYR A 247 7.42 -1.69 11.90
N LEU A 248 7.92 -0.46 11.85
CA LEU A 248 8.21 0.30 13.05
C LEU A 248 6.96 0.68 13.83
N ALA A 249 5.88 1.04 13.12
CA ALA A 249 4.62 1.35 13.76
C ALA A 249 4.17 0.18 14.65
N LYS A 250 4.20 -1.06 14.14
CA LYS A 250 3.87 -2.28 14.91
C LYS A 250 4.77 -2.44 16.14
N ALA A 251 6.09 -2.38 15.96
CA ALA A 251 7.05 -2.57 17.05
C ALA A 251 6.82 -1.56 18.19
N LEU A 252 6.60 -0.29 17.86
CA LEU A 252 6.35 0.75 18.87
C LEU A 252 4.96 0.63 19.51
N PHE A 253 3.93 0.21 18.76
CA PHE A 253 2.62 -0.09 19.34
C PHE A 253 2.67 -1.27 20.32
N GLU A 254 3.46 -2.31 20.04
CA GLU A 254 3.64 -3.44 20.97
C GLU A 254 4.30 -2.99 22.27
N VAL A 255 5.37 -2.18 22.20
CA VAL A 255 6.02 -1.62 23.40
C VAL A 255 5.06 -0.70 24.17
N TYR A 256 4.30 0.12 23.45
CA TYR A 256 3.26 0.95 24.05
C TYR A 256 2.26 0.10 24.85
N LEU A 257 1.78 -1.00 24.24
CA LEU A 257 0.87 -1.94 24.88
C LEU A 257 1.52 -2.60 26.11
N ASP A 258 2.80 -2.96 26.05
CA ASP A 258 3.53 -3.48 27.21
C ASP A 258 3.58 -2.48 28.37
N LYS A 259 3.74 -1.17 28.09
CA LYS A 259 3.71 -0.12 29.14
C LYS A 259 2.35 0.05 29.80
N VAL A 260 1.25 -0.23 29.09
CA VAL A 260 -0.11 -0.14 29.66
C VAL A 260 -0.65 -1.49 30.15
N SER A 261 0.17 -2.54 30.15
CA SER A 261 -0.21 -3.91 30.53
C SER A 261 -0.65 -4.09 31.98
N GLY A 262 -0.36 -3.12 32.86
CA GLY A 262 -0.81 -3.12 34.25
C GLY A 262 -2.33 -3.06 34.42
N ASP A 263 -3.05 -2.56 33.43
CA ASP A 263 -4.52 -2.55 33.37
C ASP A 263 -4.99 -3.33 32.15
N LYS A 264 -5.52 -4.55 32.37
CA LYS A 264 -5.97 -5.45 31.30
C LYS A 264 -7.10 -4.86 30.46
N ASP A 265 -8.01 -4.10 31.06
CA ASP A 265 -9.14 -3.51 30.35
C ASP A 265 -8.68 -2.34 29.49
N LEU A 266 -7.75 -1.52 30.00
CA LEU A 266 -7.10 -0.48 29.21
C LEU A 266 -6.30 -1.09 28.06
N TRP A 267 -5.49 -2.10 28.34
CA TRP A 267 -4.69 -2.81 27.33
C TRP A 267 -5.59 -3.31 26.20
N ALA A 268 -6.67 -4.03 26.52
CA ALA A 268 -7.56 -4.60 25.52
C ALA A 268 -8.24 -3.53 24.68
N ARG A 269 -8.74 -2.45 25.29
CA ARG A 269 -9.32 -1.32 24.54
C ARG A 269 -8.31 -0.64 23.62
N GLN A 270 -7.06 -0.48 24.04
CA GLN A 270 -6.02 0.11 23.21
C GLN A 270 -5.59 -0.82 22.07
N ALA A 271 -5.47 -2.12 22.34
CA ALA A 271 -5.15 -3.12 21.32
C ALA A 271 -6.22 -3.18 20.22
N VAL A 272 -7.50 -3.06 20.56
CA VAL A 272 -8.59 -2.95 19.56
C VAL A 272 -8.44 -1.70 18.69
N LYS A 273 -8.18 -0.53 19.30
CA LYS A 273 -7.94 0.71 18.54
C LYS A 273 -6.74 0.61 17.61
N ILE A 274 -5.67 -0.03 18.06
CA ILE A 274 -4.47 -0.26 17.24
C ILE A 274 -4.79 -1.23 16.11
N ALA A 275 -5.46 -2.35 16.38
CA ALA A 275 -5.89 -3.31 15.37
C ALA A 275 -6.73 -2.66 14.28
N ASP A 276 -7.65 -1.77 14.66
CA ASP A 276 -8.50 -1.00 13.73
C ASP A 276 -7.69 -0.16 12.73
N LEU A 277 -6.47 0.30 13.09
CA LEU A 277 -5.57 1.02 12.17
C LEU A 277 -4.95 0.13 11.09
N PHE A 278 -4.80 -1.17 11.35
CA PHE A 278 -4.14 -2.12 10.44
C PHE A 278 -5.11 -3.02 9.68
N ALA A 279 -6.34 -3.16 10.17
CA ALA A 279 -7.39 -3.98 9.61
C ALA A 279 -7.91 -3.45 8.25
N HIS A 280 -8.65 -4.29 7.53
CA HIS A 280 -9.41 -3.83 6.37
C HIS A 280 -10.51 -2.84 6.79
N GLN A 281 -10.41 -1.61 6.29
CA GLN A 281 -11.43 -0.55 6.50
C GLN A 281 -12.38 -0.40 5.30
N GLY A 282 -12.18 -1.21 4.26
CA GLY A 282 -12.99 -1.23 3.05
C GLY A 282 -12.49 -0.27 1.96
N GLY A 283 -12.39 1.03 2.26
CA GLY A 283 -12.03 2.07 1.27
C GLY A 283 -10.56 2.11 0.87
N SER A 284 -9.69 1.55 1.71
CA SER A 284 -8.25 1.40 1.47
C SER A 284 -7.84 -0.07 1.60
N GLU A 285 -6.72 -0.43 0.97
CA GLU A 285 -6.08 -1.72 1.25
C GLU A 285 -5.68 -1.78 2.73
N ALA A 286 -5.84 -2.95 3.35
CA ALA A 286 -5.36 -3.13 4.71
C ALA A 286 -3.83 -3.05 4.73
N ILE A 287 -3.32 -2.39 5.76
CA ILE A 287 -1.89 -2.22 5.95
C ILE A 287 -1.26 -3.54 6.45
N ALA A 288 -1.91 -4.20 7.41
CA ALA A 288 -1.43 -5.47 7.97
C ALA A 288 -2.57 -6.26 8.64
N PRO A 289 -3.46 -6.88 7.84
CA PRO A 289 -4.68 -7.48 8.37
C PRO A 289 -4.43 -8.69 9.31
N VAL A 290 -3.36 -9.45 9.10
CA VAL A 290 -2.95 -10.55 10.00
C VAL A 290 -2.55 -10.01 11.38
N TYR A 291 -1.76 -8.93 11.41
CA TYR A 291 -1.38 -8.29 12.66
C TYR A 291 -2.59 -7.72 13.41
N ALA A 292 -3.56 -7.15 12.66
CA ALA A 292 -4.81 -6.70 13.25
C ALA A 292 -5.57 -7.84 13.94
N GLU A 293 -5.69 -9.00 13.30
CA GLU A 293 -6.35 -10.16 13.91
C GLU A 293 -5.59 -10.70 15.14
N ASP A 294 -4.26 -10.71 15.13
CA ASP A 294 -3.47 -11.07 16.31
C ASP A 294 -3.75 -10.14 17.49
N MET A 295 -3.86 -8.83 17.24
CA MET A 295 -4.21 -7.86 18.26
C MET A 295 -5.64 -8.04 18.77
N TYR A 296 -6.62 -8.28 17.88
CA TYR A 296 -7.99 -8.57 18.27
C TYR A 296 -8.08 -9.86 19.12
N LYS A 297 -7.37 -10.93 18.74
CA LYS A 297 -7.32 -12.18 19.52
C LYS A 297 -6.77 -11.96 20.92
N LYS A 298 -5.65 -11.22 21.05
CA LYS A 298 -5.06 -10.87 22.35
C LYS A 298 -6.02 -10.03 23.21
N ALA A 299 -6.68 -9.03 22.63
CA ALA A 299 -7.65 -8.20 23.34
C ALA A 299 -8.85 -9.00 23.85
N TYR A 300 -9.39 -9.89 23.00
CA TYR A 300 -10.48 -10.79 23.37
C TYR A 300 -10.08 -11.78 24.48
N ALA A 301 -8.87 -12.33 24.42
CA ALA A 301 -8.39 -13.25 25.46
C ALA A 301 -8.27 -12.58 26.85
N LEU A 302 -8.04 -11.27 26.90
CA LEU A 302 -7.84 -10.53 28.14
C LEU A 302 -9.14 -9.99 28.75
N ALA A 303 -10.04 -9.44 27.94
CA ALA A 303 -11.24 -8.75 28.41
C ALA A 303 -12.54 -9.22 27.71
N GLY A 304 -12.48 -10.26 26.90
CA GLY A 304 -13.63 -10.83 26.19
C GLY A 304 -14.32 -9.80 25.27
N LEU A 305 -15.64 -9.91 25.18
CA LEU A 305 -16.46 -8.99 24.37
C LEU A 305 -16.45 -7.55 24.90
N ALA A 306 -16.16 -7.32 26.19
CA ALA A 306 -16.17 -5.98 26.77
C ALA A 306 -15.08 -5.06 26.20
N ALA A 307 -14.06 -5.61 25.54
CA ALA A 307 -13.04 -4.83 24.84
C ALA A 307 -13.54 -4.21 23.53
N PHE A 308 -14.68 -4.66 23.01
CA PHE A 308 -15.15 -4.31 21.68
C PHE A 308 -16.47 -3.55 21.73
N ASP A 309 -16.64 -2.60 20.82
CA ASP A 309 -17.95 -2.10 20.42
C ASP A 309 -18.46 -2.83 19.17
N GLY A 310 -19.68 -2.53 18.73
CA GLY A 310 -20.27 -3.16 17.56
C GLY A 310 -19.51 -2.88 16.26
N ASP A 311 -18.87 -1.72 16.14
CA ASP A 311 -18.11 -1.36 14.94
C ASP A 311 -16.76 -2.07 14.89
N SER A 312 -16.05 -2.20 16.02
CA SER A 312 -14.82 -2.99 16.10
C SER A 312 -15.08 -4.48 15.91
N GLN A 313 -16.21 -5.02 16.41
CA GLN A 313 -16.61 -6.41 16.11
C GLN A 313 -16.89 -6.60 14.61
N TYR A 314 -17.59 -5.65 13.98
CA TYR A 314 -17.80 -5.67 12.54
C TYR A 314 -16.46 -5.60 11.78
N ARG A 315 -15.56 -4.68 12.14
CA ARG A 315 -14.24 -4.54 11.50
C ARG A 315 -13.41 -5.81 11.63
N ARG A 316 -13.41 -6.46 12.78
CA ARG A 316 -12.75 -7.76 12.98
C ARG A 316 -13.34 -8.84 12.07
N ALA A 317 -14.66 -8.99 12.05
CA ALA A 317 -15.33 -9.98 11.20
C ALA A 317 -15.06 -9.71 9.71
N PHE A 318 -15.09 -8.44 9.30
CA PHE A 318 -14.78 -8.02 7.94
C PHE A 318 -13.29 -8.26 7.60
N ASN A 319 -12.38 -8.00 8.53
CA ASN A 319 -10.96 -8.30 8.35
C ASN A 319 -10.73 -9.79 8.08
N LEU A 320 -11.35 -10.67 8.87
CA LEU A 320 -11.32 -12.12 8.67
C LEU A 320 -11.92 -12.54 7.32
N GLU A 321 -13.05 -11.94 6.92
CA GLU A 321 -13.64 -12.16 5.59
C GLU A 321 -12.67 -11.80 4.47
N ARG A 322 -11.98 -10.66 4.59
CA ARG A 322 -11.05 -10.17 3.56
C ARG A 322 -9.79 -11.00 3.46
N ILE A 323 -9.30 -11.57 4.55
CA ILE A 323 -8.19 -12.54 4.53
C ILE A 323 -8.67 -13.99 4.30
N LYS A 324 -9.94 -14.17 3.93
CA LYS A 324 -10.55 -15.45 3.51
C LYS A 324 -10.66 -16.51 4.63
N GLU A 325 -10.56 -16.08 5.89
CA GLU A 325 -10.84 -16.91 7.08
C GLU A 325 -12.35 -16.99 7.33
N TYR A 326 -13.09 -17.51 6.34
CA TYR A 326 -14.54 -17.41 6.25
C TYR A 326 -15.30 -18.04 7.41
N LYS A 327 -14.78 -19.14 7.97
CA LYS A 327 -15.37 -19.80 9.13
C LYS A 327 -15.33 -18.87 10.36
N ASP A 328 -14.16 -18.32 10.66
CA ASP A 328 -13.97 -17.41 11.78
C ASP A 328 -14.74 -16.10 11.55
N ALA A 329 -14.75 -15.58 10.32
CA ALA A 329 -15.55 -14.42 9.94
C ALA A 329 -17.04 -14.62 10.21
N ALA A 330 -17.60 -15.78 9.82
CA ALA A 330 -18.99 -16.12 10.07
C ALA A 330 -19.30 -16.19 11.58
N GLU A 331 -18.42 -16.78 12.38
CA GLU A 331 -18.60 -16.79 13.84
C GLU A 331 -18.62 -15.38 14.42
N ARG A 332 -17.67 -14.51 14.04
CA ARG A 332 -17.62 -13.13 14.53
C ARG A 332 -18.84 -12.32 14.10
N TYR A 333 -19.33 -12.50 12.87
CA TYR A 333 -20.57 -11.86 12.41
C TYR A 333 -21.80 -12.34 13.19
N LYS A 334 -21.89 -13.62 13.53
CA LYS A 334 -22.98 -14.16 14.38
C LYS A 334 -22.92 -13.58 15.79
N GLU A 335 -21.73 -13.50 16.38
CA GLU A 335 -21.52 -12.86 17.69
C GLU A 335 -21.90 -11.38 17.69
N LEU A 336 -21.58 -10.64 16.62
CA LEU A 336 -21.99 -9.24 16.45
C LEU A 336 -23.52 -9.12 16.49
N LEU A 337 -24.24 -9.90 15.70
CA LEU A 337 -25.71 -9.85 15.66
C LEU A 337 -26.36 -10.25 16.98
N LEU A 338 -25.76 -11.21 17.70
CA LEU A 338 -26.25 -11.68 18.99
C LEU A 338 -26.07 -10.62 20.09
N ASN A 339 -24.89 -9.99 20.16
CA ASN A 339 -24.53 -9.11 21.27
C ASN A 339 -24.90 -7.64 21.02
N TYR A 340 -25.08 -7.23 19.76
CA TYR A 340 -25.42 -5.86 19.37
C TYR A 340 -26.72 -5.84 18.57
N ALA A 341 -27.83 -6.16 19.23
CA ALA A 341 -29.16 -6.18 18.62
C ALA A 341 -29.63 -4.81 18.08
N GLY A 342 -28.92 -3.71 18.31
CA GLY A 342 -29.17 -2.40 17.72
C GLY A 342 -28.19 -2.01 16.60
N TYR A 343 -27.36 -2.94 16.12
CA TYR A 343 -26.34 -2.64 15.13
C TYR A 343 -26.96 -2.12 13.82
N GLY A 344 -26.54 -0.95 13.35
CA GLY A 344 -27.19 -0.26 12.21
C GLY A 344 -27.01 -0.95 10.85
N ARG A 345 -26.18 -2.00 10.73
CA ARG A 345 -25.87 -2.68 9.47
C ARG A 345 -26.19 -4.17 9.49
N LYS A 346 -27.20 -4.60 10.27
CA LYS A 346 -27.60 -6.01 10.36
C LYS A 346 -27.93 -6.63 9.01
N ALA A 347 -28.67 -5.94 8.13
CA ALA A 347 -28.97 -6.43 6.78
C ALA A 347 -27.70 -6.80 6.01
N ALA A 348 -26.66 -5.96 6.09
CA ALA A 348 -25.36 -6.21 5.47
C ALA A 348 -24.65 -7.41 6.09
N VAL A 349 -24.69 -7.55 7.42
CA VAL A 349 -24.09 -8.69 8.12
C VAL A 349 -24.82 -9.99 7.79
N ASN A 350 -26.15 -10.00 7.79
CA ASN A 350 -26.96 -11.15 7.37
C ASN A 350 -26.66 -11.52 5.91
N PHE A 351 -26.57 -10.54 5.00
CA PHE A 351 -26.24 -10.82 3.61
C PHE A 351 -24.86 -11.47 3.47
N ARG A 352 -23.83 -10.93 4.13
CA ARG A 352 -22.47 -11.51 4.17
C ARG A 352 -22.47 -12.92 4.74
N LEU A 353 -23.18 -13.15 5.84
CA LEU A 353 -23.37 -14.48 6.41
C LEU A 353 -24.04 -15.44 5.43
N GLY A 354 -25.02 -14.98 4.64
CA GLY A 354 -25.66 -15.77 3.59
C GLY A 354 -24.66 -16.20 2.51
N VAL A 355 -23.87 -15.26 1.99
CA VAL A 355 -22.84 -15.53 0.96
C VAL A 355 -21.77 -16.48 1.49
N ILE A 356 -21.23 -16.21 2.69
CA ILE A 356 -20.23 -17.07 3.33
C ILE A 356 -20.78 -18.48 3.57
N SER A 357 -22.00 -18.58 4.09
CA SER A 357 -22.64 -19.88 4.35
C SER A 357 -22.82 -20.66 3.06
N ALA A 358 -23.27 -20.02 1.97
CA ALA A 358 -23.48 -20.66 0.69
C ALA A 358 -22.16 -21.12 0.07
N TYR A 359 -21.21 -20.20 -0.11
CA TYR A 359 -20.10 -20.42 -1.05
C TYR A 359 -18.79 -20.82 -0.39
N ALA A 360 -18.59 -20.51 0.89
CA ALA A 360 -17.41 -20.97 1.63
C ALA A 360 -17.74 -22.18 2.53
N LEU A 361 -18.85 -22.14 3.26
CA LEU A 361 -19.23 -23.21 4.20
C LEU A 361 -20.10 -24.31 3.56
N LYS A 362 -20.55 -24.11 2.31
CA LYS A 362 -21.37 -25.06 1.54
C LYS A 362 -22.68 -25.46 2.24
N ASP A 363 -23.22 -24.56 3.07
CA ASP A 363 -24.48 -24.73 3.80
C ASP A 363 -25.58 -23.87 3.18
N ILE A 364 -26.29 -24.46 2.22
CA ILE A 364 -27.40 -23.81 1.51
C ILE A 364 -28.55 -23.48 2.48
N GLY A 365 -28.82 -24.32 3.47
CA GLY A 365 -29.90 -24.12 4.42
C GLY A 365 -29.67 -22.86 5.26
N ALA A 366 -28.50 -22.77 5.89
CA ALA A 366 -28.11 -21.57 6.64
C ALA A 366 -28.04 -20.33 5.74
N ALA A 367 -27.55 -20.47 4.50
CA ALA A 367 -27.49 -19.36 3.56
C ALA A 367 -28.88 -18.76 3.29
N VAL A 368 -29.87 -19.60 2.97
CA VAL A 368 -31.25 -19.17 2.73
C VAL A 368 -31.84 -18.48 3.97
N GLU A 369 -31.62 -19.02 5.17
CA GLU A 369 -32.08 -18.36 6.40
C GLU A 369 -31.49 -16.96 6.58
N TYR A 370 -30.21 -16.77 6.31
CA TYR A 370 -29.56 -15.47 6.42
C TYR A 370 -29.98 -14.51 5.31
N PHE A 371 -30.18 -14.98 4.08
CA PHE A 371 -30.71 -14.14 3.01
C PHE A 371 -32.15 -13.70 3.28
N LEU A 372 -33.00 -14.57 3.85
CA LEU A 372 -34.35 -14.18 4.29
C LEU A 372 -34.29 -13.09 5.37
N LYS A 373 -33.41 -13.23 6.37
CA LYS A 373 -33.19 -12.19 7.38
C LYS A 373 -32.69 -10.88 6.77
N ALA A 374 -31.77 -10.94 5.80
CA ALA A 374 -31.28 -9.76 5.08
C ALA A 374 -32.37 -9.09 4.23
N LYS A 375 -33.29 -9.88 3.67
CA LYS A 375 -34.44 -9.40 2.90
C LYS A 375 -35.42 -8.60 3.76
N ASP A 376 -35.68 -9.08 4.98
CA ASP A 376 -36.75 -8.61 5.85
C ASP A 376 -36.33 -7.51 6.86
N ASP A 377 -35.04 -7.17 6.92
CA ASP A 377 -34.49 -6.18 7.87
C ASP A 377 -34.73 -4.73 7.40
N GLU A 378 -35.23 -3.87 8.31
CA GLU A 378 -35.54 -2.43 8.22
C GLU A 378 -35.71 -1.79 6.82
N ALA A 379 -36.98 -1.58 6.41
CA ALA A 379 -37.42 -1.03 5.12
C ALA A 379 -36.88 -1.84 3.92
N PRO A 380 -37.55 -1.90 2.76
CA PRO A 380 -36.98 -2.60 1.61
C PRO A 380 -35.65 -1.92 1.23
N GLY A 381 -34.54 -2.51 1.68
CA GLY A 381 -33.20 -1.97 1.54
C GLY A 381 -32.56 -2.43 0.24
N HIS A 382 -31.45 -1.80 -0.13
CA HIS A 382 -30.66 -2.18 -1.31
C HIS A 382 -30.16 -3.63 -1.29
N LEU A 383 -30.25 -4.32 -0.15
CA LEU A 383 -29.85 -5.72 0.03
C LEU A 383 -30.99 -6.73 -0.12
N SER A 384 -32.26 -6.30 -0.14
CA SER A 384 -33.39 -7.22 -0.35
C SER A 384 -33.36 -7.84 -1.75
N LEU A 385 -32.97 -7.06 -2.77
CA LEU A 385 -32.84 -7.55 -4.15
C LEU A 385 -31.74 -8.60 -4.32
N PRO A 386 -30.47 -8.34 -3.94
CA PRO A 386 -29.45 -9.37 -4.06
C PRO A 386 -29.75 -10.58 -3.17
N ALA A 387 -30.37 -10.42 -2.00
CA ALA A 387 -30.77 -11.56 -1.17
C ALA A 387 -31.77 -12.47 -1.88
N LEU A 388 -32.84 -11.89 -2.47
CA LEU A 388 -33.83 -12.64 -3.26
C LEU A 388 -33.20 -13.32 -4.48
N TYR A 389 -32.29 -12.64 -5.16
CA TYR A 389 -31.55 -13.22 -6.28
C TYR A 389 -30.73 -14.44 -5.85
N GLN A 390 -30.00 -14.35 -4.73
CA GLN A 390 -29.19 -15.47 -4.23
C GLN A 390 -30.07 -16.65 -3.78
N ILE A 391 -31.22 -16.41 -3.14
CA ILE A 391 -32.18 -17.47 -2.80
C ILE A 391 -32.67 -18.17 -4.08
N GLY A 392 -33.13 -17.40 -5.07
CA GLY A 392 -33.61 -17.95 -6.34
C GLY A 392 -32.54 -18.75 -7.08
N LEU A 393 -31.28 -18.29 -7.01
CA LEU A 393 -30.15 -18.98 -7.62
C LEU A 393 -29.87 -20.34 -6.98
N LEU A 394 -29.87 -20.40 -5.65
CA LEU A 394 -29.67 -21.64 -4.91
C LEU A 394 -30.83 -22.63 -5.13
N ASP A 395 -32.08 -22.13 -5.18
CA ASP A 395 -33.25 -22.95 -5.51
C ASP A 395 -33.18 -23.50 -6.94
N GLN A 396 -32.81 -22.66 -7.92
CA GLN A 396 -32.69 -23.10 -9.32
C GLN A 396 -31.59 -24.16 -9.48
N TYR A 397 -30.45 -23.97 -8.80
CA TYR A 397 -29.36 -24.96 -8.81
C TYR A 397 -29.80 -26.31 -8.23
N ASN A 398 -30.61 -26.30 -7.17
CA ASN A 398 -31.18 -27.50 -6.57
C ASN A 398 -32.37 -28.09 -7.34
N GLY A 399 -32.71 -27.55 -8.52
CA GLY A 399 -33.83 -28.01 -9.34
C GLY A 399 -35.21 -27.62 -8.80
N LEU A 400 -35.29 -26.71 -7.83
CA LEU A 400 -36.53 -26.18 -7.26
C LEU A 400 -37.05 -24.99 -8.09
N THR A 401 -37.33 -25.23 -9.37
CA THR A 401 -37.62 -24.18 -10.37
C THR A 401 -38.80 -23.28 -9.99
N ASP A 402 -39.83 -23.81 -9.35
CA ASP A 402 -41.01 -23.03 -8.96
C ASP A 402 -40.66 -22.00 -7.87
N LYS A 403 -39.87 -22.40 -6.87
CA LYS A 403 -39.39 -21.50 -5.80
C LYS A 403 -38.38 -20.48 -6.32
N ALA A 404 -37.53 -20.90 -7.25
CA ALA A 404 -36.61 -20.01 -7.92
C ALA A 404 -37.37 -18.91 -8.67
N ALA A 405 -38.38 -19.28 -9.46
CA ALA A 405 -39.21 -18.34 -10.20
C ALA A 405 -39.95 -17.37 -9.25
N GLU A 406 -40.49 -17.86 -8.13
CA GLU A 406 -41.12 -17.02 -7.09
C GLU A 406 -40.14 -16.00 -6.52
N SER A 407 -38.90 -16.41 -6.21
CA SER A 407 -37.87 -15.53 -5.66
C SER A 407 -37.42 -14.46 -6.66
N TYR A 408 -37.19 -14.83 -7.92
CA TYR A 408 -36.81 -13.88 -8.97
C TYR A 408 -37.95 -12.90 -9.31
N GLY A 409 -39.20 -13.38 -9.36
CA GLY A 409 -40.38 -12.53 -9.53
C GLY A 409 -40.51 -11.53 -8.37
N SER A 410 -40.38 -12.02 -7.13
CA SER A 410 -40.40 -11.18 -5.93
C SER A 410 -39.29 -10.13 -5.93
N CYS A 411 -38.10 -10.46 -6.46
CA CYS A 411 -37.01 -9.50 -6.62
C CYS A 411 -37.42 -8.35 -7.57
N ILE A 412 -37.96 -8.69 -8.74
CA ILE A 412 -38.40 -7.70 -9.72
C ILE A 412 -39.53 -6.82 -9.16
N ASP A 413 -40.50 -7.42 -8.47
CA ASP A 413 -41.62 -6.68 -7.88
C ASP A 413 -41.19 -5.78 -6.71
N THR A 414 -40.24 -6.26 -5.89
CA THR A 414 -39.61 -5.42 -4.85
C THR A 414 -38.89 -4.22 -5.47
N ALA A 415 -38.17 -4.41 -6.57
CA ALA A 415 -37.49 -3.32 -7.26
C ALA A 415 -38.48 -2.28 -7.82
N LYS A 416 -39.62 -2.71 -8.37
CA LYS A 416 -40.72 -1.81 -8.78
C LYS A 416 -41.29 -1.04 -7.60
N GLY A 417 -41.53 -1.72 -6.47
CA GLY A 417 -42.01 -1.09 -5.24
C GLY A 417 -41.06 -0.02 -4.69
N LEU A 418 -39.76 -0.17 -4.95
CA LEU A 418 -38.72 0.80 -4.63
C LEU A 418 -38.58 1.95 -5.66
N GLY A 419 -39.37 1.93 -6.75
CA GLY A 419 -39.27 2.92 -7.82
C GLY A 419 -37.97 2.82 -8.63
N LEU A 420 -37.29 1.67 -8.61
CA LEU A 420 -36.08 1.46 -9.40
C LEU A 420 -36.43 1.18 -10.87
N ASP A 421 -35.55 1.63 -11.76
CA ASP A 421 -35.62 1.28 -13.18
C ASP A 421 -35.28 -0.20 -13.36
N VAL A 422 -36.30 -1.04 -13.49
CA VAL A 422 -36.18 -2.50 -13.61
C VAL A 422 -35.41 -2.89 -14.87
N GLU A 423 -35.54 -2.14 -15.96
CA GLU A 423 -34.88 -2.46 -17.24
C GLU A 423 -33.37 -2.22 -17.15
N ASN A 424 -32.96 -1.19 -16.42
CA ASN A 424 -31.54 -0.82 -16.28
C ASN A 424 -30.89 -1.32 -14.97
N ASN A 425 -31.67 -1.87 -14.03
CA ASN A 425 -31.13 -2.46 -12.81
C ASN A 425 -30.47 -3.82 -13.09
N GLU A 426 -29.19 -3.95 -12.74
CA GLU A 426 -28.40 -5.16 -13.02
C GLU A 426 -29.02 -6.44 -12.45
N ILE A 427 -29.48 -6.41 -11.18
CA ILE A 427 -30.04 -7.59 -10.52
C ILE A 427 -31.38 -7.97 -11.16
N CYS A 428 -32.22 -6.98 -11.51
CA CYS A 428 -33.48 -7.23 -12.20
C CYS A 428 -33.27 -7.90 -13.57
N ARG A 429 -32.29 -7.42 -14.37
CA ARG A 429 -31.95 -8.06 -15.64
C ARG A 429 -31.50 -9.51 -15.45
N LYS A 430 -30.67 -9.77 -14.44
CA LYS A 430 -30.25 -11.15 -14.12
C LYS A 430 -31.42 -12.01 -13.68
N CYS A 431 -32.37 -11.48 -12.89
CA CYS A 431 -33.59 -12.20 -12.53
C CYS A 431 -34.42 -12.55 -13.77
N ALA A 432 -34.56 -11.61 -14.72
CA ALA A 432 -35.25 -11.84 -15.98
C ALA A 432 -34.56 -12.93 -16.82
N ASP A 433 -33.23 -12.91 -16.92
CA ASP A 433 -32.47 -13.99 -17.59
C ASP A 433 -32.74 -15.36 -16.96
N ARG A 434 -32.76 -15.45 -15.63
CA ARG A 434 -33.04 -16.70 -14.91
C ARG A 434 -34.47 -17.18 -15.08
N LEU A 435 -35.45 -16.27 -15.09
CA LEU A 435 -36.85 -16.60 -15.39
C LEU A 435 -37.01 -17.15 -16.81
N ASN A 436 -36.35 -16.54 -17.80
CA ASN A 436 -36.35 -17.04 -19.17
C ASN A 436 -35.73 -18.44 -19.27
N GLU A 437 -34.61 -18.70 -18.57
CA GLU A 437 -34.02 -20.03 -18.51
C GLU A 437 -34.99 -21.07 -17.96
N ILE A 438 -35.74 -20.73 -16.89
CA ILE A 438 -36.74 -21.63 -16.30
C ILE A 438 -37.90 -21.88 -17.28
N GLU A 439 -38.45 -20.84 -17.90
CA GLU A 439 -39.55 -20.93 -18.86
C GLU A 439 -39.17 -21.78 -20.08
N GLU A 440 -37.98 -21.55 -20.61
CA GLU A 440 -37.45 -22.27 -21.78
C GLU A 440 -36.83 -23.64 -21.43
N LYS A 441 -36.84 -24.03 -20.14
CA LYS A 441 -36.21 -25.26 -19.62
C LYS A 441 -34.73 -25.38 -20.01
N LYS A 442 -34.03 -24.24 -20.07
CA LYS A 442 -32.59 -24.17 -20.30
C LYS A 442 -31.83 -24.36 -19.00
N GLU A 443 -30.61 -24.86 -19.11
CA GLU A 443 -29.69 -24.87 -17.98
C GLU A 443 -29.28 -23.45 -17.59
N LEU A 444 -28.84 -23.29 -16.34
CA LEU A 444 -28.18 -22.07 -15.87
C LEU A 444 -27.05 -21.67 -16.83
N LYS A 445 -26.91 -20.36 -17.07
CA LYS A 445 -25.78 -19.81 -17.84
C LYS A 445 -24.45 -20.46 -17.44
N TYR A 446 -23.68 -20.88 -18.45
CA TYR A 446 -22.49 -21.73 -18.31
C TYR A 446 -21.54 -21.31 -17.19
N ALA A 447 -21.06 -20.06 -17.16
CA ALA A 447 -20.12 -19.59 -16.13
C ALA A 447 -20.69 -19.67 -14.70
N LEU A 448 -21.99 -19.43 -14.54
CA LEU A 448 -22.66 -19.51 -13.24
C LEU A 448 -22.84 -20.96 -12.80
N LYS A 449 -23.22 -21.84 -13.75
CA LYS A 449 -23.29 -23.28 -13.50
C LYS A 449 -21.93 -23.85 -13.12
N LEU A 450 -20.86 -23.50 -13.84
CA LEU A 450 -19.50 -23.92 -13.50
C LEU A 450 -19.08 -23.49 -12.09
N PHE A 451 -19.34 -22.24 -11.72
CA PHE A 451 -19.04 -21.75 -10.38
C PHE A 451 -19.79 -22.58 -9.31
N LEU A 452 -21.10 -22.75 -9.48
CA LEU A 452 -21.93 -23.50 -8.52
C LEU A 452 -21.54 -24.98 -8.47
N ASP A 453 -21.21 -25.58 -9.61
CA ASP A 453 -20.65 -26.93 -9.66
C ASP A 453 -19.31 -27.01 -8.92
N GLY A 454 -18.45 -26.00 -9.02
CA GLY A 454 -17.19 -25.95 -8.27
C GLY A 454 -17.38 -25.84 -6.76
N VAL A 455 -18.42 -25.12 -6.33
CA VAL A 455 -18.75 -25.00 -4.91
C VAL A 455 -19.42 -26.26 -4.36
N PHE A 456 -20.48 -26.73 -5.01
CA PHE A 456 -21.44 -27.68 -4.45
C PHE A 456 -21.35 -29.09 -5.01
N ARG A 457 -20.74 -29.29 -6.19
CA ARG A 457 -20.60 -30.65 -6.71
C ARG A 457 -19.57 -31.37 -5.84
N PRO A 458 -19.89 -32.54 -5.28
CA PRO A 458 -18.90 -33.34 -4.58
C PRO A 458 -17.77 -33.65 -5.53
N GLU A 459 -16.53 -33.43 -5.09
CA GLU A 459 -15.35 -34.00 -5.72
C GLU A 459 -15.63 -35.49 -6.01
N ALA A 460 -15.36 -35.88 -7.24
CA ALA A 460 -15.78 -37.11 -7.89
C ALA A 460 -16.08 -38.34 -6.98
N VAL A 461 -17.25 -38.92 -7.22
CA VAL A 461 -17.43 -40.36 -7.52
C VAL A 461 -16.14 -41.16 -7.39
N ALA A 462 -16.10 -42.05 -6.39
CA ALA A 462 -15.04 -43.03 -6.14
C ALA A 462 -14.28 -43.48 -7.41
N GLY A 463 -13.08 -42.95 -7.63
CA GLY A 463 -12.18 -43.45 -8.69
C GLY A 463 -11.31 -42.43 -9.42
N VAL A 464 -11.57 -41.13 -9.33
CA VAL A 464 -10.65 -40.10 -9.86
C VAL A 464 -9.80 -39.60 -8.71
N GLN A 465 -8.48 -39.84 -8.78
CA GLN A 465 -7.52 -39.32 -7.81
C GLN A 465 -7.75 -37.83 -7.58
N GLU A 466 -7.59 -37.42 -6.31
CA GLU A 466 -7.43 -36.05 -5.81
C GLU A 466 -6.32 -35.31 -6.56
N ALA A 467 -6.51 -35.02 -7.85
CA ALA A 467 -5.71 -34.03 -8.54
C ALA A 467 -6.00 -32.73 -7.80
N ALA A 468 -5.03 -32.28 -7.02
CA ALA A 468 -5.13 -31.10 -6.16
C ALA A 468 -5.88 -30.01 -6.92
N SER A 469 -7.11 -29.72 -6.47
CA SER A 469 -7.92 -28.64 -7.02
C SER A 469 -7.07 -27.37 -6.99
N LEU A 470 -7.10 -26.62 -8.09
CA LEU A 470 -6.39 -25.35 -8.16
C LEU A 470 -6.88 -24.48 -7.01
N ASP A 471 -5.97 -23.98 -6.19
CA ASP A 471 -6.33 -22.99 -5.19
C ASP A 471 -6.54 -21.66 -5.92
N VAL A 472 -7.79 -21.21 -5.95
CA VAL A 472 -8.21 -20.00 -6.65
C VAL A 472 -8.60 -18.99 -5.58
N ASP A 473 -7.89 -17.86 -5.54
CA ASP A 473 -8.28 -16.72 -4.73
C ASP A 473 -8.77 -15.59 -5.64
N LEU A 474 -9.88 -14.97 -5.26
CA LEU A 474 -10.47 -13.82 -5.92
C LEU A 474 -10.52 -12.65 -4.93
N THR A 475 -9.85 -11.55 -5.27
CA THR A 475 -9.76 -10.38 -4.40
C THR A 475 -10.12 -9.08 -5.14
N ALA A 476 -11.03 -8.30 -4.55
CA ALA A 476 -11.43 -6.96 -4.97
C ALA A 476 -10.56 -5.86 -4.34
N HIS A 477 -10.20 -4.87 -5.16
CA HIS A 477 -9.41 -3.70 -4.81
C HIS A 477 -10.09 -2.42 -5.32
N PRO A 478 -10.58 -1.52 -4.44
CA PRO A 478 -10.77 -1.72 -2.99
C PRO A 478 -11.99 -2.62 -2.68
N ALA A 479 -12.10 -3.09 -1.44
CA ALA A 479 -13.22 -3.94 -0.98
C ALA A 479 -14.50 -3.14 -0.66
N ARG A 480 -14.40 -1.82 -0.54
CA ARG A 480 -15.52 -0.88 -0.46
C ARG A 480 -15.23 0.33 -1.33
N GLN A 481 -16.20 0.77 -2.12
CA GLN A 481 -16.00 1.82 -3.11
C GLN A 481 -17.25 2.67 -3.30
N GLU A 482 -17.09 3.94 -3.67
CA GLU A 482 -18.21 4.79 -4.07
C GLU A 482 -18.83 4.31 -5.38
N LYS A 483 -20.15 4.47 -5.50
CA LYS A 483 -20.88 4.24 -6.74
C LYS A 483 -20.23 4.94 -7.95
N GLY A 484 -20.09 4.20 -9.06
CA GLY A 484 -19.50 4.69 -10.32
C GLY A 484 -17.97 4.86 -10.31
N LYS A 485 -17.29 4.46 -9.24
CA LYS A 485 -15.82 4.39 -9.21
C LYS A 485 -15.34 2.98 -9.58
N PRO A 486 -14.14 2.86 -10.20
CA PRO A 486 -13.62 1.57 -10.59
C PRO A 486 -13.24 0.70 -9.39
N ILE A 487 -13.47 -0.60 -9.55
CA ILE A 487 -13.03 -1.69 -8.68
C ILE A 487 -12.29 -2.68 -9.56
N ARG A 488 -11.11 -3.09 -9.13
CA ARG A 488 -10.34 -4.15 -9.79
C ARG A 488 -10.48 -5.45 -9.02
N PHE A 489 -10.88 -6.50 -9.69
CA PHE A 489 -10.85 -7.87 -9.22
C PHE A 489 -9.64 -8.57 -9.79
N ILE A 490 -8.94 -9.33 -8.95
CA ILE A 490 -7.74 -10.08 -9.30
C ILE A 490 -7.93 -11.52 -8.86
N VAL A 491 -7.69 -12.43 -9.79
CA VAL A 491 -7.64 -13.87 -9.55
C VAL A 491 -6.19 -14.27 -9.40
N THR A 492 -5.85 -14.87 -8.28
CA THR A 492 -4.58 -15.56 -8.11
C THR A 492 -4.85 -17.06 -8.07
N THR A 493 -3.99 -17.82 -8.75
CA THR A 493 -4.09 -19.26 -8.80
C THR A 493 -2.79 -19.85 -8.28
N SER A 494 -2.88 -20.81 -7.37
CA SER A 494 -1.72 -21.53 -6.88
C SER A 494 -1.94 -23.03 -7.09
N ASN A 495 -1.02 -23.65 -7.83
CA ASN A 495 -1.01 -25.09 -8.03
C ASN A 495 0.28 -25.66 -7.43
N PRO A 496 0.21 -26.42 -6.33
CA PRO A 496 1.40 -26.98 -5.69
C PRO A 496 2.12 -28.01 -6.58
N GLN A 497 1.49 -28.51 -7.64
CA GLN A 497 2.04 -29.57 -8.51
C GLN A 497 2.77 -29.05 -9.75
N THR A 498 2.49 -27.84 -10.25
CA THR A 498 2.95 -27.42 -11.60
C THR A 498 4.30 -26.66 -11.64
N GLY A 499 4.97 -26.44 -10.50
CA GLY A 499 6.28 -25.76 -10.48
C GLY A 499 6.27 -24.42 -11.23
N CYS A 500 7.31 -24.13 -12.02
CA CYS A 500 7.46 -22.86 -12.74
C CYS A 500 6.64 -22.74 -14.04
N MET A 501 5.86 -23.74 -14.45
CA MET A 501 5.03 -23.65 -15.65
C MET A 501 3.58 -23.35 -15.25
N THR A 502 3.14 -22.12 -15.48
CA THR A 502 1.74 -21.72 -15.26
C THR A 502 0.88 -22.25 -16.41
N PRO A 503 -0.12 -23.11 -16.17
CA PRO A 503 -1.05 -23.53 -17.20
C PRO A 503 -1.83 -22.33 -17.77
N VAL A 504 -2.26 -22.43 -19.03
CA VAL A 504 -3.17 -21.44 -19.60
C VAL A 504 -4.58 -21.81 -19.17
N TYR A 505 -5.21 -20.91 -18.40
CA TYR A 505 -6.56 -21.07 -17.88
C TYR A 505 -7.57 -20.21 -18.63
N ALA A 506 -8.81 -20.70 -18.67
CA ALA A 506 -9.98 -19.89 -18.98
C ALA A 506 -10.65 -19.41 -17.69
N TYR A 507 -11.03 -18.14 -17.66
CA TYR A 507 -11.59 -17.42 -16.53
C TYR A 507 -13.06 -17.09 -16.84
N GLU A 508 -13.96 -17.85 -16.22
CA GLU A 508 -15.40 -17.75 -16.42
C GLU A 508 -16.04 -16.93 -15.31
N TRP A 509 -16.14 -15.60 -15.53
CA TRP A 509 -16.72 -14.68 -14.56
C TRP A 509 -18.26 -14.77 -14.53
N SER A 510 -18.83 -14.71 -13.34
CA SER A 510 -20.29 -14.68 -13.12
C SER A 510 -20.65 -13.87 -11.86
N GLY A 511 -21.93 -13.87 -11.46
CA GLY A 511 -22.43 -13.01 -10.40
C GLY A 511 -22.69 -11.57 -10.89
N GLU A 512 -22.49 -10.57 -10.03
CA GLU A 512 -22.65 -9.14 -10.30
C GLU A 512 -21.37 -8.52 -10.87
N THR A 513 -21.11 -8.71 -12.17
CA THR A 513 -19.87 -8.24 -12.85
C THR A 513 -19.88 -6.76 -13.26
N GLY A 514 -20.92 -6.00 -12.89
CA GLY A 514 -20.99 -4.55 -13.09
C GLY A 514 -21.29 -4.13 -14.54
N THR A 515 -20.73 -3.00 -14.96
CA THR A 515 -21.10 -2.31 -16.23
C THR A 515 -20.34 -2.79 -17.47
N ILE A 516 -19.43 -3.77 -17.34
CA ILE A 516 -18.64 -4.25 -18.47
C ILE A 516 -19.51 -5.03 -19.48
N ALA A 517 -19.48 -4.62 -20.74
CA ALA A 517 -20.18 -5.29 -21.83
C ALA A 517 -19.52 -6.60 -22.28
N ASN A 518 -18.19 -6.65 -22.30
CA ASN A 518 -17.40 -7.81 -22.71
C ASN A 518 -16.53 -8.29 -21.55
N ILE A 519 -16.98 -9.32 -20.85
CA ILE A 519 -16.22 -9.95 -19.78
C ILE A 519 -14.94 -10.56 -20.37
N PRO A 520 -13.75 -10.15 -19.90
CA PRO A 520 -12.51 -10.65 -20.43
C PRO A 520 -12.23 -12.06 -19.91
N ASN A 521 -11.63 -12.89 -20.77
CA ASN A 521 -11.03 -14.16 -20.36
C ASN A 521 -9.62 -13.90 -19.80
N SER A 522 -9.56 -13.24 -18.65
CA SER A 522 -8.31 -12.86 -17.97
C SER A 522 -8.44 -13.03 -16.45
N PRO A 523 -7.31 -13.18 -15.74
CA PRO A 523 -7.28 -13.21 -14.28
C PRO A 523 -7.64 -11.85 -13.64
N GLU A 524 -7.83 -10.80 -14.43
CA GLU A 524 -8.22 -9.48 -13.93
C GLU A 524 -9.52 -9.01 -14.57
N LEU A 525 -10.35 -8.35 -13.78
CA LEU A 525 -11.61 -7.70 -14.19
C LEU A 525 -11.68 -6.32 -13.55
N THR A 526 -11.81 -5.25 -14.34
CA THR A 526 -11.99 -3.88 -13.82
C THR A 526 -13.35 -3.34 -14.22
N THR A 527 -14.24 -3.15 -13.26
CA THR A 527 -15.63 -2.68 -13.48
C THR A 527 -15.97 -1.52 -12.55
N ASP A 528 -17.12 -0.89 -12.77
CA ASP A 528 -17.81 -0.09 -11.77
C ASP A 528 -19.25 -0.60 -11.56
N TYR A 529 -19.95 -0.02 -10.59
CA TYR A 529 -21.34 -0.33 -10.30
C TYR A 529 -22.18 0.95 -10.23
N SER A 530 -23.38 0.88 -10.82
CA SER A 530 -24.37 1.95 -10.82
C SER A 530 -25.34 1.88 -9.63
N THR A 531 -25.27 0.82 -8.82
CA THR A 531 -26.17 0.58 -7.68
C THR A 531 -25.36 0.31 -6.42
N ILE A 532 -25.83 0.86 -5.30
CA ILE A 532 -25.24 0.62 -3.98
C ILE A 532 -25.63 -0.77 -3.45
N GLY A 533 -24.91 -1.23 -2.42
CA GLY A 533 -25.09 -2.53 -1.80
C GLY A 533 -23.86 -3.42 -1.91
N ILE A 534 -23.98 -4.65 -1.43
CA ILE A 534 -22.91 -5.64 -1.49
C ILE A 534 -23.07 -6.45 -2.77
N LYS A 535 -22.03 -6.47 -3.60
CA LYS A 535 -21.95 -7.16 -4.88
C LYS A 535 -21.22 -8.47 -4.71
N VAL A 536 -21.80 -9.55 -5.23
CA VAL A 536 -21.18 -10.88 -5.21
C VAL A 536 -20.63 -11.22 -6.59
N VAL A 537 -19.31 -11.29 -6.71
CA VAL A 537 -18.62 -11.67 -7.95
C VAL A 537 -18.06 -13.07 -7.79
N ASN A 538 -18.26 -13.88 -8.82
CA ASN A 538 -17.87 -15.27 -8.84
C ASN A 538 -16.92 -15.52 -10.01
N ILE A 539 -15.98 -16.44 -9.83
CA ILE A 539 -15.10 -16.92 -10.88
C ILE A 539 -15.05 -18.45 -10.87
N ALA A 540 -15.08 -19.05 -12.04
CA ALA A 540 -14.68 -20.43 -12.27
C ALA A 540 -13.44 -20.46 -13.17
N VAL A 541 -12.43 -21.24 -12.78
CA VAL A 541 -11.20 -21.42 -13.54
C VAL A 541 -11.24 -22.79 -14.22
N VAL A 542 -11.14 -22.77 -15.54
CA VAL A 542 -11.24 -23.96 -16.40
C VAL A 542 -9.91 -24.20 -17.07
N GLY A 543 -9.34 -25.37 -16.86
CA GLY A 543 -8.15 -25.83 -17.57
C GLY A 543 -8.46 -26.97 -18.55
N PRO A 544 -7.43 -27.66 -19.08
CA PRO A 544 -7.60 -28.73 -20.06
C PRO A 544 -8.47 -29.90 -19.56
N GLY A 545 -8.50 -30.13 -18.24
CA GLY A 545 -9.29 -31.18 -17.59
C GLY A 545 -10.74 -30.79 -17.28
N GLY A 546 -11.15 -29.55 -17.58
CA GLY A 546 -12.43 -29.00 -17.16
C GLY A 546 -12.27 -28.02 -16.00
N LEU A 547 -13.27 -27.97 -15.11
CA LEU A 547 -13.26 -27.09 -13.95
C LEU A 547 -12.13 -27.48 -12.99
N GLU A 548 -11.19 -26.56 -12.74
CA GLU A 548 -10.05 -26.79 -11.85
C GLU A 548 -10.18 -26.08 -10.50
N GLY A 549 -10.96 -24.99 -10.43
CA GLY A 549 -11.25 -24.30 -9.18
C GLY A 549 -12.29 -23.20 -9.34
N SER A 550 -12.80 -22.70 -8.23
CA SER A 550 -13.75 -21.59 -8.20
C SER A 550 -13.53 -20.72 -6.97
N ALA A 551 -13.88 -19.45 -7.08
CA ALA A 551 -13.78 -18.49 -5.98
C ALA A 551 -14.88 -17.44 -6.08
N PHE A 552 -15.11 -16.75 -4.97
CA PHE A 552 -16.03 -15.62 -4.92
C PHE A 552 -15.42 -14.47 -4.11
N ASP A 553 -15.91 -13.27 -4.35
CA ASP A 553 -15.63 -12.14 -3.49
C ASP A 553 -16.83 -11.20 -3.36
N MET A 554 -16.85 -10.47 -2.24
CA MET A 554 -17.86 -9.46 -1.95
C MET A 554 -17.23 -8.07 -1.98
N VAL A 555 -17.81 -7.16 -2.75
CA VAL A 555 -17.44 -5.74 -2.72
C VAL A 555 -18.62 -4.88 -2.29
N GLU A 556 -18.37 -3.91 -1.42
CA GLU A 556 -19.41 -3.01 -0.93
C GLU A 556 -19.41 -1.68 -1.72
N VAL A 557 -20.52 -1.38 -2.36
CA VAL A 557 -20.72 -0.12 -3.10
C VAL A 557 -21.58 0.82 -2.26
N VAL A 558 -21.11 2.03 -2.01
CA VAL A 558 -21.78 3.02 -1.15
C VAL A 558 -22.14 4.31 -1.86
N GLU A 559 -23.12 5.02 -1.30
CA GLU A 559 -23.42 6.42 -1.66
C GLU A 559 -22.29 7.31 -1.09
N LYS A 560 -21.95 8.39 -1.80
CA LYS A 560 -20.80 9.26 -1.50
C LYS A 560 -20.77 9.80 -0.06
#